data_AF-A0AA51S9U9-F1
#
_entry.id   AF-A0AA51S9U9-F1
#
_cell.length_a   1.000
_cell.length_b   1.000
_cell.length_c   1.000
_cell.angle_alpha   90.00
_cell.angle_beta   90.00
_cell.angle_gamma   90.00
#
_symmetry.space_group_name_H-M   'P 1'
#
loop_
_entity.id
_entity.type
_entity.pdbx_description
1 polymer ?
#
loop_
_entity_poly.entity_id
_entity_poly.type
_entity_poly.pdbx_seq_one_letter_code
_entity_poly.pdbx_strand_id
1 'polypeptide(L)'
;MLRKLTAVHFIEKKDEDKKLKEINAKSNLWESGDWSVSEARAQELVGGRIYIHKAQRLPSHKGGTVQSYEKVSDTRFKFVFVAEEGCENVTEVNWPAGEKKFIWSEVPNYYVIGSKYGGNSNSFKDVLPLMIKSNVIAVGFNFSEDMSEFLGKSQNEIVEYLKNKNEPKESYSTLKHFLSLKPGDLIAVKLHSAPQGNRPRLVIGAYAVVKGIEKPLYRHSAELGHTIEVDFIDTEINYEVPFGYGGTIHKIESVDRINAIFSHYSAEAATSEEVEVSDVTDIDDVLISRSARYISRRVHNRIQKKLLHELRNKYGISAVKPEVNYIDILVELEDKYIIFEVKSSLSAERCIREALGQILQYGSELSKTTNKTIEYVVVGPNTIDDSAESYYKFVVENISIPLSYTFFSA
;
A
#
# COMPACT_ATOMS: atom_id res chain seq x y z
N MET A 1 13.99 -0.95 12.67
CA MET A 1 12.92 -0.70 11.67
C MET A 1 13.47 0.37 10.75
N LEU A 2 13.41 0.17 9.43
CA LEU A 2 13.79 1.23 8.50
C LEU A 2 12.74 2.34 8.64
N ARG A 3 13.15 3.46 9.22
CA ARG A 3 12.36 4.67 9.28
C ARG A 3 12.73 5.45 8.03
N LYS A 4 11.74 5.76 7.20
CA LYS A 4 11.94 6.66 6.06
C LYS A 4 11.55 8.05 6.48
N LEU A 5 12.46 9.00 6.26
CA LEU A 5 12.17 10.41 6.43
C LEU A 5 11.09 10.81 5.42
N THR A 6 9.88 11.10 5.89
CA THR A 6 8.77 11.48 4.99
C THR A 6 8.47 12.95 5.01
N ALA A 7 8.79 13.62 6.11
CA ALA A 7 8.69 15.06 6.14
C ALA A 7 9.74 15.70 7.06
N VAL A 8 9.91 17.00 6.87
CA VAL A 8 10.61 17.85 7.82
C VAL A 8 9.82 19.13 8.04
N HIS A 9 9.72 19.52 9.29
CA HIS A 9 9.26 20.84 9.67
C HIS A 9 10.46 21.69 10.05
N PHE A 10 10.51 22.93 9.56
CA PHE A 10 11.55 23.91 9.86
C PHE A 10 10.96 25.18 10.49
N ILE A 11 11.74 25.86 11.31
CA ILE A 11 11.39 27.15 11.92
C ILE A 11 12.29 28.23 11.37
N GLU A 12 11.71 29.13 10.59
CA GLU A 12 12.36 30.35 10.12
C GLU A 12 12.33 31.38 11.26
N LYS A 13 13.40 31.43 12.05
CA LYS A 13 13.51 32.36 13.17
C LYS A 13 13.76 33.78 12.64
N LYS A 14 12.79 34.68 12.86
CA LYS A 14 12.75 36.15 12.61
C LYS A 14 12.09 36.57 11.28
N ASP A 15 11.23 37.57 11.36
CA ASP A 15 10.50 38.14 10.21
C ASP A 15 11.39 38.92 9.22
N GLU A 16 12.57 39.36 9.67
CA GLU A 16 13.55 40.09 8.85
C GLU A 16 14.39 39.15 7.97
N ASP A 17 14.41 37.84 8.27
CA ASP A 17 15.13 36.80 7.55
C ASP A 17 14.16 35.93 6.74
N LYS A 18 13.29 36.53 5.91
CA LYS A 18 12.50 35.77 4.92
C LYS A 18 13.46 35.17 3.89
N LYS A 19 13.94 33.96 4.16
CA LYS A 19 14.84 33.21 3.29
C LYS A 19 14.08 32.35 2.29
N LEU A 20 12.75 32.27 2.44
CA LEU A 20 11.89 31.65 1.45
C LEU A 20 11.82 32.51 0.18
N LYS A 21 12.15 31.91 -0.97
CA LYS A 21 12.18 32.60 -2.27
C LYS A 21 11.33 31.86 -3.29
N GLU A 22 10.38 32.56 -3.91
CA GLU A 22 9.67 32.02 -5.06
C GLU A 22 10.60 31.99 -6.28
N ILE A 23 10.81 30.80 -6.84
CA ILE A 23 11.66 30.59 -8.02
C ILE A 23 10.81 30.70 -9.29
N ASN A 24 9.61 30.11 -9.29
CA ASN A 24 8.71 30.11 -10.43
C ASN A 24 7.24 30.04 -10.01
N ALA A 25 6.52 31.13 -10.21
CA ALA A 25 5.10 31.25 -9.87
C ALA A 25 4.18 30.31 -10.66
N LYS A 26 4.50 29.98 -11.92
CA LYS A 26 3.65 29.12 -12.76
C LYS A 26 3.63 27.67 -12.29
N SER A 27 4.76 27.20 -11.77
CA SER A 27 4.91 25.83 -11.25
C SER A 27 4.88 25.79 -9.71
N ASN A 28 4.53 26.91 -9.07
CA ASN A 28 4.55 27.09 -7.62
C ASN A 28 5.86 26.57 -6.98
N LEU A 29 7.00 26.87 -7.60
CA LEU A 29 8.31 26.36 -7.18
C LEU A 29 9.00 27.35 -6.25
N TRP A 30 9.47 26.88 -5.10
CA TRP A 30 10.04 27.67 -4.03
C TRP A 30 11.39 27.13 -3.58
N GLU A 31 12.25 28.03 -3.11
CA GLU A 31 13.49 27.75 -2.39
C GLU A 31 13.27 28.03 -0.90
N SER A 32 13.71 27.12 -0.04
CA SER A 32 13.72 27.36 1.40
C SER A 32 14.92 28.20 1.83
N GLY A 33 14.94 28.60 3.10
CA GLY A 33 16.20 29.00 3.75
C GLY A 33 17.22 27.86 3.83
N ASP A 34 18.39 28.17 4.38
CA ASP A 34 19.45 27.19 4.61
C ASP A 34 19.29 26.56 6.01
N TRP A 35 19.29 25.22 6.09
CA TRP A 35 18.95 24.48 7.30
C TRP A 35 20.07 23.55 7.71
N SER A 36 20.29 23.39 9.03
CA SER A 36 21.27 22.43 9.52
C SER A 36 20.76 20.99 9.33
N VAL A 37 21.21 20.30 8.30
CA VAL A 37 20.82 18.93 7.93
C VAL A 37 22.06 18.21 7.38
N SER A 38 22.21 16.91 7.61
CA SER A 38 23.30 16.15 6.98
C SER A 38 22.95 15.82 5.53
N GLU A 39 23.96 15.65 4.67
CA GLU A 39 23.74 15.35 3.25
C GLU A 39 22.89 14.09 3.04
N ALA A 40 23.15 13.03 3.81
CA ALA A 40 22.35 11.81 3.76
C ALA A 40 20.85 12.06 4.04
N ARG A 41 20.52 12.98 4.96
CA ARG A 41 19.13 13.34 5.27
C ARG A 41 18.53 14.30 4.25
N ALA A 42 19.32 15.20 3.69
CA ALA A 42 18.88 16.06 2.60
C ALA A 42 18.50 15.23 1.36
N GLN A 43 19.32 14.22 1.05
CA GLN A 43 19.04 13.25 -0.02
C GLN A 43 17.78 12.41 0.25
N GLU A 44 17.59 11.96 1.49
CA GLU A 44 16.40 11.18 1.88
C GLU A 44 15.10 12.00 1.82
N LEU A 45 15.18 13.33 2.00
CA LEU A 45 14.03 14.24 1.93
C LEU A 45 13.53 14.51 0.51
N VAL A 46 14.30 14.19 -0.54
CA VAL A 46 13.85 14.38 -1.93
C VAL A 46 12.64 13.48 -2.19
N GLY A 47 11.53 14.07 -2.63
CA GLY A 47 10.22 13.43 -2.75
C GLY A 47 9.38 13.41 -1.46
N GLY A 48 9.96 13.83 -0.32
CA GLY A 48 9.25 14.03 0.95
C GLY A 48 8.63 15.42 1.08
N ARG A 49 7.97 15.68 2.22
CA ARG A 49 7.32 16.96 2.54
C ARG A 49 8.24 17.90 3.30
N ILE A 50 8.09 19.19 3.03
CA ILE A 50 8.70 20.27 3.81
C ILE A 50 7.60 21.21 4.33
N TYR A 51 7.68 21.58 5.60
CA TYR A 51 6.77 22.53 6.24
C TYR A 51 7.58 23.65 6.91
N ILE A 52 7.24 24.90 6.61
CA ILE A 52 7.97 26.06 7.11
C ILE A 52 7.08 26.83 8.08
N HIS A 53 7.55 26.98 9.31
CA HIS A 53 6.86 27.61 10.43
C HIS A 53 7.57 28.91 10.83
N LYS A 54 6.81 29.87 11.34
CA LYS A 54 7.38 31.08 11.97
C LYS A 54 7.81 30.83 13.42
N ALA A 55 7.17 29.87 14.10
CA ALA A 55 7.54 29.44 15.44
C ALA A 55 7.04 28.02 15.72
N GLN A 56 7.57 27.38 16.77
CA GLN A 56 7.27 25.98 17.14
C GLN A 56 5.77 25.67 17.29
N ARG A 57 4.97 26.64 17.74
CA ARG A 57 3.53 26.47 18.02
C ARG A 57 2.65 27.15 16.98
N LEU A 58 3.23 27.66 15.90
CA LEU A 58 2.49 28.31 14.84
C LEU A 58 2.30 27.35 13.67
N PRO A 59 1.16 27.45 12.97
CA PRO A 59 0.94 26.71 11.74
C PRO A 59 2.05 26.97 10.73
N SER A 60 2.27 26.01 9.83
CA SER A 60 3.09 26.22 8.64
C SER A 60 2.47 27.34 7.81
N HIS A 61 3.30 28.27 7.33
CA HIS A 61 2.86 29.33 6.41
C HIS A 61 3.26 29.05 4.97
N LYS A 62 4.10 28.04 4.76
CA LYS A 62 4.42 27.47 3.46
C LYS A 62 4.87 26.02 3.62
N GLY A 63 4.65 25.21 2.61
CA GLY A 63 5.20 23.87 2.54
C GLY A 63 4.91 23.22 1.19
N GLY A 64 5.41 22.00 0.99
CA GLY A 64 5.20 21.28 -0.26
C GLY A 64 6.10 20.06 -0.43
N THR A 65 6.22 19.57 -1.67
CA THR A 65 7.05 18.40 -2.00
C THR A 65 8.45 18.81 -2.44
N VAL A 66 9.46 18.31 -1.75
CA VAL A 66 10.88 18.56 -2.04
C VAL A 66 11.27 17.93 -3.38
N GLN A 67 11.77 18.74 -4.30
CA GLN A 67 12.25 18.32 -5.63
C GLN A 67 13.75 18.07 -5.64
N SER A 68 14.51 18.91 -4.92
CA SER A 68 15.96 18.80 -4.83
C SER A 68 16.48 19.56 -3.61
N TYR A 69 17.79 19.46 -3.38
CA TYR A 69 18.50 20.23 -2.36
C TYR A 69 19.79 20.82 -2.93
N GLU A 70 20.26 21.92 -2.34
CA GLU A 70 21.52 22.58 -2.67
C GLU A 70 22.41 22.66 -1.43
N LYS A 71 23.67 22.23 -1.56
CA LYS A 71 24.66 22.31 -0.48
C LYS A 71 25.16 23.74 -0.34
N VAL A 72 24.91 24.34 0.82
CA VAL A 72 25.45 25.68 1.19
C VAL A 72 26.76 25.53 1.95
N SER A 73 26.85 24.54 2.83
CA SER A 73 28.07 24.16 3.55
C SER A 73 28.01 22.67 3.93
N ASP A 74 29.05 22.14 4.57
CA ASP A 74 29.08 20.74 5.01
C ASP A 74 27.95 20.33 5.96
N THR A 75 27.31 21.30 6.59
CA THR A 75 26.23 21.06 7.56
C THR A 75 24.94 21.79 7.22
N ARG A 76 24.88 22.56 6.12
CA ARG A 76 23.70 23.35 5.76
C ARG A 76 23.28 23.17 4.30
N PHE A 77 21.98 22.98 4.11
CA PHE A 77 21.36 22.74 2.81
C PHE A 77 20.12 23.60 2.63
N LYS A 78 19.85 24.03 1.40
CA LYS A 78 18.56 24.59 0.98
C LYS A 78 17.75 23.52 0.27
N PHE A 79 16.43 23.63 0.30
CA PHE A 79 15.53 22.73 -0.40
C PHE A 79 14.75 23.49 -1.46
N VAL A 80 14.67 22.92 -2.65
CA VAL A 80 13.75 23.37 -3.70
C VAL A 80 12.52 22.49 -3.64
N PHE A 81 11.33 23.08 -3.56
CA PHE A 81 10.08 22.35 -3.40
C PHE A 81 8.94 22.98 -4.21
N VAL A 82 7.98 22.16 -4.63
CA VAL A 82 6.72 22.63 -5.22
C VAL A 82 5.75 22.84 -4.07
N ALA A 83 5.30 24.07 -3.87
CA ALA A 83 4.39 24.40 -2.79
C ALA A 83 2.98 23.84 -3.05
N GLU A 84 2.32 23.40 -1.99
CA GLU A 84 1.02 22.75 -2.05
C GLU A 84 0.11 23.29 -0.95
N GLU A 85 -1.16 23.54 -1.27
CA GLU A 85 -2.14 24.15 -0.36
C GLU A 85 -2.33 23.31 0.92
N GLY A 86 -2.34 21.98 0.79
CA GLY A 86 -2.42 21.05 1.93
C GLY A 86 -1.19 21.01 2.84
N CYS A 87 -0.15 21.78 2.53
CA CYS A 87 1.03 21.93 3.39
C CYS A 87 1.09 23.28 4.13
N GLU A 88 0.09 24.14 3.93
CA GLU A 88 -0.12 25.36 4.72
C GLU A 88 -1.10 25.08 5.86
N ASN A 89 -1.00 25.85 6.95
CA ASN A 89 -1.83 25.73 8.16
C ASN A 89 -1.67 24.43 8.96
N VAL A 90 -0.65 23.61 8.66
CA VAL A 90 -0.35 22.38 9.42
C VAL A 90 0.31 22.73 10.74
N THR A 91 -0.21 22.22 11.84
CA THR A 91 0.37 22.42 13.18
C THR A 91 1.10 21.16 13.65
N GLU A 92 2.14 21.34 14.46
CA GLU A 92 2.89 20.22 15.02
C GLU A 92 3.01 20.34 16.53
N VAL A 93 2.71 19.25 17.23
CA VAL A 93 2.81 19.14 18.69
C VAL A 93 4.12 18.45 19.08
N ASN A 94 4.59 18.66 20.32
CA ASN A 94 5.79 18.00 20.85
C ASN A 94 7.08 18.25 20.03
N TRP A 95 7.31 19.50 19.63
CA TRP A 95 8.50 19.89 18.89
C TRP A 95 9.77 19.88 19.78
N PRO A 96 10.84 19.16 19.41
CA PRO A 96 12.07 19.13 20.21
C PRO A 96 12.82 20.47 20.18
N ALA A 97 13.55 20.82 21.23
CA ALA A 97 14.33 22.07 21.24
C ALA A 97 15.24 22.17 20.00
N GLY A 98 15.01 23.16 19.13
CA GLY A 98 15.73 23.30 17.86
C GLY A 98 14.94 23.97 16.74
N GLU A 99 15.58 24.10 15.58
CA GLU A 99 15.02 24.73 14.36
C GLU A 99 14.28 23.74 13.44
N LYS A 100 14.29 22.43 13.74
CA LYS A 100 13.76 21.39 12.86
C LYS A 100 13.13 20.22 13.63
N LYS A 101 12.12 19.59 13.02
CA LYS A 101 11.53 18.32 13.45
C LYS A 101 11.41 17.40 12.24
N PHE A 102 12.02 16.22 12.31
CA PHE A 102 11.90 15.20 11.27
C PHE A 102 10.70 14.29 11.55
N ILE A 103 9.88 14.07 10.52
CA ILE A 103 8.75 13.14 10.57
C ILE A 103 9.17 11.86 9.85
N TRP A 104 9.07 10.76 10.56
CA TRP A 104 9.43 9.45 10.07
C TRP A 104 8.16 8.68 9.81
N SER A 105 8.01 8.12 8.61
CA SER A 105 7.09 7.00 8.44
C SER A 105 7.80 5.69 8.75
N GLU A 106 7.08 4.80 9.41
CA GLU A 106 7.47 3.41 9.44
C GLU A 106 7.15 2.81 8.06
N VAL A 107 8.18 2.49 7.29
CA VAL A 107 7.98 1.72 6.06
C VAL A 107 7.75 0.28 6.50
N PRO A 108 6.69 -0.39 6.02
CA PRO A 108 6.45 -1.77 6.36
C PRO A 108 7.66 -2.61 5.92
N ASN A 109 7.99 -3.64 6.69
CA ASN A 109 8.84 -4.69 6.14
C ASN A 109 7.98 -5.58 5.23
N TYR A 110 8.63 -6.18 4.24
CA TYR A 110 7.96 -6.99 3.23
C TYR A 110 8.36 -8.45 3.41
N TYR A 111 7.37 -9.34 3.45
CA TYR A 111 7.62 -10.77 3.60
C TYR A 111 6.82 -11.59 2.60
N VAL A 112 7.45 -12.65 2.09
CA VAL A 112 6.76 -13.72 1.38
C VAL A 112 6.66 -14.92 2.31
N ILE A 113 5.45 -15.45 2.54
CA ILE A 113 5.20 -16.61 3.40
C ILE A 113 4.48 -17.72 2.65
N GLY A 114 4.88 -18.98 2.80
CA GLY A 114 4.24 -20.14 2.18
C GLY A 114 3.01 -20.60 2.93
N SER A 115 2.01 -21.10 2.19
CA SER A 115 0.77 -21.66 2.77
C SER A 115 0.71 -23.20 2.75
N LYS A 116 1.76 -23.89 2.30
CA LYS A 116 1.75 -25.35 2.12
C LYS A 116 2.57 -26.04 3.20
N TYR A 117 1.89 -26.72 4.13
CA TYR A 117 2.49 -27.35 5.30
C TYR A 117 2.23 -28.87 5.36
N GLY A 118 3.11 -29.57 6.08
CA GLY A 118 3.03 -31.01 6.31
C GLY A 118 3.35 -31.86 5.09
N GLY A 119 3.67 -33.14 5.31
CA GLY A 119 3.82 -34.12 4.24
C GLY A 119 5.22 -34.24 3.61
N ASN A 120 5.42 -35.36 2.90
CA ASN A 120 6.55 -35.54 1.98
C ASN A 120 6.30 -34.63 0.74
N SER A 121 7.26 -34.52 -0.18
CA SER A 121 7.17 -33.62 -1.35
C SER A 121 5.87 -33.68 -2.18
N ASN A 122 5.08 -34.74 -2.04
CA ASN A 122 3.83 -34.99 -2.77
C ASN A 122 2.54 -34.86 -1.93
N SER A 123 2.58 -34.44 -0.66
CA SER A 123 1.39 -34.44 0.21
C SER A 123 1.25 -33.19 1.09
N PHE A 124 1.73 -32.03 0.60
CA PHE A 124 1.52 -30.76 1.28
C PHE A 124 0.04 -30.38 1.34
N LYS A 125 -0.45 -30.04 2.53
CA LYS A 125 -1.77 -29.45 2.73
C LYS A 125 -1.68 -27.95 2.55
N ASP A 126 -2.49 -27.39 1.66
CA ASP A 126 -2.67 -25.94 1.59
C ASP A 126 -3.52 -25.47 2.76
N VAL A 127 -2.94 -24.62 3.62
CA VAL A 127 -3.60 -24.04 4.78
C VAL A 127 -4.03 -22.60 4.55
N LEU A 128 -3.85 -22.04 3.34
CA LEU A 128 -4.33 -20.69 3.01
C LEU A 128 -5.84 -20.52 3.28
N PRO A 129 -6.73 -21.47 2.97
CA PRO A 129 -8.16 -21.32 3.29
C PRO A 129 -8.43 -21.15 4.79
N LEU A 130 -7.66 -21.84 5.64
CA LEU A 130 -7.77 -21.72 7.10
C LEU A 130 -7.19 -20.39 7.59
N MET A 131 -6.05 -19.96 7.04
CA MET A 131 -5.46 -18.65 7.29
C MET A 131 -6.47 -17.52 7.03
N ILE A 132 -7.11 -17.54 5.85
CA ILE A 132 -8.13 -16.56 5.46
C ILE A 132 -9.32 -16.62 6.42
N LYS A 133 -9.88 -17.81 6.67
CA LYS A 133 -11.03 -17.99 7.55
C LYS A 133 -10.79 -17.47 8.97
N SER A 134 -9.56 -17.63 9.48
CA SER A 134 -9.18 -17.23 10.83
C SER A 134 -8.52 -15.85 10.91
N ASN A 135 -8.34 -15.13 9.79
CA ASN A 135 -7.61 -13.87 9.71
C ASN A 135 -6.21 -13.95 10.35
N VAL A 136 -5.47 -15.01 10.03
CA VAL A 136 -4.11 -15.22 10.52
C VAL A 136 -3.17 -15.63 9.39
N ILE A 137 -1.89 -15.34 9.54
CA ILE A 137 -0.83 -16.12 8.92
C ILE A 137 -0.26 -17.10 9.94
N ALA A 138 0.35 -18.18 9.47
CA ALA A 138 0.84 -19.23 10.35
C ALA A 138 2.21 -19.76 9.93
N VAL A 139 2.87 -20.53 10.80
CA VAL A 139 4.01 -21.40 10.49
C VAL A 139 3.95 -22.68 11.33
N GLY A 140 4.29 -23.82 10.71
CA GLY A 140 4.14 -25.14 11.31
C GLY A 140 5.39 -25.76 11.93
N PHE A 141 6.45 -24.99 12.21
CA PHE A 141 7.66 -25.48 12.89
C PHE A 141 7.56 -25.32 14.41
N ASN A 142 8.36 -26.08 15.18
CA ASN A 142 8.30 -26.14 16.64
C ASN A 142 6.86 -26.24 17.19
N PHE A 143 6.02 -27.04 16.53
CA PHE A 143 4.57 -27.00 16.66
C PHE A 143 4.06 -27.21 18.09
N SER A 144 4.77 -27.97 18.91
CA SER A 144 4.33 -28.36 20.26
C SER A 144 4.51 -27.28 21.33
N GLU A 145 5.37 -26.31 21.10
CA GLU A 145 5.72 -25.30 22.10
C GLU A 145 5.03 -23.97 21.80
N ASP A 146 4.58 -23.27 22.82
CA ASP A 146 4.17 -21.87 22.69
C ASP A 146 5.42 -20.97 22.71
N MET A 147 5.64 -20.20 21.65
CA MET A 147 6.80 -19.30 21.51
C MET A 147 6.45 -17.82 21.73
N SER A 148 5.34 -17.52 22.42
CA SER A 148 4.90 -16.15 22.73
C SER A 148 5.97 -15.32 23.43
N GLU A 149 6.79 -15.92 24.30
CA GLU A 149 7.88 -15.23 24.99
C GLU A 149 9.02 -14.77 24.06
N PHE A 150 9.10 -15.31 22.85
CA PHE A 150 10.09 -14.95 21.84
C PHE A 150 9.61 -13.85 20.91
N LEU A 151 8.37 -13.38 21.07
CA LEU A 151 7.81 -12.34 20.22
C LEU A 151 8.57 -11.02 20.38
N GLY A 152 9.19 -10.57 19.29
CA GLY A 152 9.99 -9.35 19.26
C GLY A 152 11.40 -9.48 19.84
N LYS A 153 11.84 -10.67 20.27
CA LYS A 153 13.25 -10.94 20.63
C LYS A 153 14.13 -10.83 19.38
N SER A 154 15.44 -10.70 19.58
CA SER A 154 16.37 -10.66 18.45
C SER A 154 16.38 -12.00 17.71
N GLN A 155 16.66 -11.96 16.39
CA GLN A 155 16.77 -13.18 15.60
C GLN A 155 17.86 -14.12 16.12
N ASN A 156 18.93 -13.59 16.74
CA ASN A 156 20.00 -14.40 17.31
C ASN A 156 19.51 -15.19 18.53
N GLU A 157 18.79 -14.53 19.45
CA GLU A 157 18.21 -15.21 20.62
C GLU A 157 17.27 -16.34 20.22
N ILE A 158 16.40 -16.10 19.22
CA ILE A 158 15.47 -17.11 18.70
C ILE A 158 16.24 -18.29 18.09
N VAL A 159 17.25 -18.00 17.28
CA VAL A 159 18.05 -19.04 16.61
C VAL A 159 18.87 -19.85 17.62
N GLU A 160 19.50 -19.21 18.59
CA GLU A 160 20.27 -19.88 19.64
C GLU A 160 19.38 -20.80 20.49
N TYR A 161 18.21 -20.32 20.89
CA TYR A 161 17.23 -21.13 21.62
C TYR A 161 16.82 -22.40 20.87
N LEU A 162 16.42 -22.25 19.61
CA LEU A 162 15.96 -23.37 18.79
C LEU A 162 17.09 -24.35 18.45
N LYS A 163 18.32 -23.85 18.23
CA LYS A 163 19.50 -24.72 18.07
C LYS A 163 19.78 -25.54 19.32
N ASN A 164 19.66 -24.94 20.51
CA ASN A 164 19.86 -25.66 21.77
C ASN A 164 18.77 -26.73 22.01
N LYS A 165 17.61 -26.61 21.36
CA LYS A 165 16.55 -27.63 21.31
C LYS A 165 16.72 -28.67 20.21
N ASN A 166 17.81 -28.63 19.45
CA ASN A 166 18.04 -29.49 18.28
C ASN A 166 16.98 -29.35 17.18
N GLU A 167 16.34 -28.18 17.05
CA GLU A 167 15.41 -27.91 15.95
C GLU A 167 16.15 -27.81 14.60
N PRO A 168 15.53 -28.26 13.49
CA PRO A 168 16.15 -28.23 12.18
C PRO A 168 16.34 -26.80 11.65
N LYS A 169 17.19 -26.65 10.63
CA LYS A 169 17.51 -25.33 10.05
C LYS A 169 16.30 -24.59 9.53
N GLU A 170 15.38 -25.31 8.93
CA GLU A 170 14.13 -24.81 8.38
C GLU A 170 13.26 -24.20 9.49
N SER A 171 13.27 -24.80 10.68
CA SER A 171 12.56 -24.32 11.87
C SER A 171 13.09 -22.98 12.34
N TYR A 172 14.38 -22.89 12.70
CA TYR A 172 14.93 -21.63 13.21
C TYR A 172 15.09 -20.54 12.13
N SER A 173 15.24 -20.91 10.85
CA SER A 173 15.23 -19.93 9.76
C SER A 173 13.85 -19.32 9.53
N THR A 174 12.78 -20.08 9.80
CA THR A 174 11.40 -19.63 9.67
C THR A 174 10.97 -18.82 10.89
N LEU A 175 11.13 -19.40 12.08
CA LEU A 175 10.64 -18.81 13.33
C LEU A 175 11.32 -17.48 13.67
N LYS A 176 12.61 -17.30 13.33
CA LYS A 176 13.29 -16.02 13.54
C LYS A 176 12.63 -14.87 12.77
N HIS A 177 12.10 -15.12 11.58
CA HIS A 177 11.42 -14.10 10.79
C HIS A 177 9.98 -13.92 11.25
N PHE A 178 9.27 -15.04 11.44
CA PHE A 178 7.87 -15.04 11.86
C PHE A 178 7.66 -14.33 13.21
N LEU A 179 8.48 -14.64 14.22
CA LEU A 179 8.39 -14.04 15.56
C LEU A 179 8.97 -12.61 15.62
N SER A 180 9.62 -12.16 14.54
CA SER A 180 10.11 -10.78 14.37
C SER A 180 9.15 -9.88 13.61
N LEU A 181 8.01 -10.39 13.14
CA LEU A 181 6.99 -9.61 12.45
C LEU A 181 6.44 -8.49 13.34
N LYS A 182 6.06 -7.38 12.73
CA LYS A 182 5.58 -6.18 13.41
C LYS A 182 4.26 -5.71 12.82
N PRO A 183 3.40 -5.07 13.63
CA PRO A 183 2.19 -4.44 13.10
C PRO A 183 2.49 -3.50 11.94
N GLY A 184 1.73 -3.64 10.85
CA GLY A 184 1.94 -2.91 9.61
C GLY A 184 2.83 -3.60 8.58
N ASP A 185 3.59 -4.65 8.93
CA ASP A 185 4.37 -5.40 7.94
C ASP A 185 3.46 -5.99 6.84
N LEU A 186 3.91 -5.91 5.59
CA LEU A 186 3.18 -6.40 4.42
C LEU A 186 3.61 -7.83 4.06
N ILE A 187 2.62 -8.70 3.88
CA ILE A 187 2.80 -10.12 3.69
C ILE A 187 2.19 -10.54 2.35
N ALA A 188 2.96 -11.21 1.51
CA ALA A 188 2.48 -11.94 0.34
C ALA A 188 2.46 -13.43 0.68
N VAL A 189 1.28 -14.05 0.63
CA VAL A 189 1.14 -15.49 0.88
C VAL A 189 1.28 -16.25 -0.43
N LYS A 190 2.34 -17.04 -0.57
CA LYS A 190 2.65 -17.80 -1.78
C LYS A 190 1.88 -19.12 -1.83
N LEU A 191 1.26 -19.39 -2.99
CA LEU A 191 0.67 -20.70 -3.34
C LEU A 191 1.73 -21.65 -3.88
N HIS A 192 2.64 -21.13 -4.72
CA HIS A 192 3.69 -21.90 -5.38
C HIS A 192 4.96 -21.06 -5.53
N SER A 193 6.11 -21.73 -5.47
CA SER A 193 7.42 -21.13 -5.74
C SER A 193 8.34 -22.04 -6.57
N ALA A 194 7.78 -23.13 -7.10
CA ALA A 194 8.51 -24.07 -7.95
C ALA A 194 8.65 -23.47 -9.36
N PRO A 195 9.84 -23.59 -9.99
CA PRO A 195 10.08 -23.04 -11.31
C PRO A 195 9.19 -23.71 -12.37
N GLN A 196 8.89 -22.97 -13.44
CA GLN A 196 8.25 -23.50 -14.63
C GLN A 196 9.30 -23.60 -15.75
N GLY A 197 9.78 -24.82 -15.99
CA GLY A 197 10.98 -25.04 -16.80
C GLY A 197 12.19 -24.34 -16.17
N ASN A 198 12.91 -23.53 -16.95
CA ASN A 198 14.07 -22.77 -16.47
C ASN A 198 13.71 -21.40 -15.88
N ARG A 199 12.42 -21.05 -15.78
CA ARG A 199 11.99 -19.74 -15.28
C ARG A 199 11.67 -19.81 -13.79
N PRO A 200 12.32 -18.99 -12.94
CA PRO A 200 11.90 -18.84 -11.56
C PRO A 200 10.47 -18.29 -11.53
N ARG A 201 9.66 -18.81 -10.61
CA ARG A 201 8.22 -18.53 -10.56
C ARG A 201 7.76 -18.44 -9.12
N LEU A 202 7.05 -17.37 -8.79
CA LEU A 202 6.35 -17.18 -7.52
C LEU A 202 4.90 -16.85 -7.84
N VAL A 203 3.98 -17.62 -7.27
CA VAL A 203 2.54 -17.39 -7.37
C VAL A 203 2.02 -16.97 -6.01
N ILE A 204 1.39 -15.81 -5.95
CA ILE A 204 0.84 -15.21 -4.74
C ILE A 204 -0.67 -15.43 -4.74
N GLY A 205 -1.18 -15.96 -3.63
CA GLY A 205 -2.59 -16.29 -3.40
C GLY A 205 -3.35 -15.27 -2.57
N ALA A 206 -2.62 -14.49 -1.76
CA ALA A 206 -3.19 -13.44 -0.93
C ALA A 206 -2.14 -12.41 -0.54
N TYR A 207 -2.60 -11.20 -0.25
CA TYR A 207 -1.84 -10.15 0.44
C TYR A 207 -2.49 -9.83 1.78
N ALA A 208 -1.68 -9.57 2.78
CA ALA A 208 -2.15 -9.26 4.12
C ALA A 208 -1.24 -8.23 4.80
N VAL A 209 -1.77 -7.59 5.82
CA VAL A 209 -1.03 -6.66 6.69
C VAL A 209 -1.14 -7.14 8.13
N VAL A 210 -0.01 -7.15 8.84
CA VAL A 210 0.06 -7.63 10.24
C VAL A 210 -0.70 -6.69 11.17
N LYS A 211 -1.59 -7.26 12.01
CA LYS A 211 -2.38 -6.50 12.99
C LYS A 211 -1.63 -6.29 14.29
N GLY A 212 -1.97 -5.19 14.97
CA GLY A 212 -1.51 -4.84 16.30
C GLY A 212 -1.21 -3.35 16.42
N ILE A 213 -0.82 -2.92 17.61
CA ILE A 213 -0.42 -1.53 17.88
C ILE A 213 1.10 -1.50 18.07
N GLU A 214 1.57 -2.03 19.19
CA GLU A 214 3.02 -2.11 19.49
C GLU A 214 3.64 -3.45 19.11
N LYS A 215 2.85 -4.53 19.23
CA LYS A 215 3.26 -5.92 18.99
C LYS A 215 2.18 -6.63 18.17
N PRO A 216 2.56 -7.63 17.36
CA PRO A 216 1.58 -8.41 16.62
C PRO A 216 0.73 -9.26 17.57
N LEU A 217 -0.49 -9.55 17.16
CA LEU A 217 -1.41 -10.42 17.91
C LEU A 217 -1.07 -11.88 17.62
N TYR A 218 -0.20 -12.45 18.46
CA TYR A 218 0.25 -13.84 18.35
C TYR A 218 -0.67 -14.81 19.09
N ARG A 219 -0.89 -16.00 18.52
CA ARG A 219 -1.54 -17.14 19.20
C ARG A 219 -0.87 -18.45 18.82
N HIS A 220 -0.76 -19.37 19.79
CA HIS A 220 -0.41 -20.76 19.54
C HIS A 220 -1.69 -21.57 19.30
N SER A 221 -1.78 -22.20 18.13
CA SER A 221 -2.96 -22.91 17.62
C SER A 221 -2.64 -24.39 17.48
N ALA A 222 -3.52 -25.24 18.02
CA ALA A 222 -3.43 -26.69 17.86
C ALA A 222 -3.63 -27.16 16.40
N GLU A 223 -4.22 -26.32 15.52
CA GLU A 223 -4.45 -26.64 14.11
C GLU A 223 -3.37 -26.06 13.19
N LEU A 224 -2.93 -24.82 13.46
CA LEU A 224 -2.05 -24.06 12.57
C LEU A 224 -0.64 -23.85 13.12
N GLY A 225 -0.35 -24.29 14.34
CA GLY A 225 0.92 -24.07 15.00
C GLY A 225 1.03 -22.63 15.48
N HIS A 226 2.06 -21.90 15.06
CA HIS A 226 2.21 -20.50 15.45
C HIS A 226 1.42 -19.60 14.51
N THR A 227 0.60 -18.72 15.04
CA THR A 227 -0.24 -17.81 14.25
C THR A 227 -0.04 -16.35 14.66
N ILE A 228 -0.17 -15.45 13.69
CA ILE A 228 -0.20 -14.00 13.89
C ILE A 228 -1.43 -13.47 13.15
N GLU A 229 -2.25 -12.65 13.82
CA GLU A 229 -3.41 -12.02 13.18
C GLU A 229 -2.99 -11.01 12.12
N VAL A 230 -3.71 -11.04 11.01
CA VAL A 230 -3.53 -10.16 9.86
C VAL A 230 -4.89 -9.67 9.38
N ASP A 231 -4.93 -8.51 8.74
CA ASP A 231 -6.06 -8.16 7.88
C ASP A 231 -5.66 -8.50 6.44
N PHE A 232 -6.44 -9.35 5.78
CA PHE A 232 -6.21 -9.66 4.38
C PHE A 232 -6.63 -8.48 3.49
N ILE A 233 -5.69 -8.00 2.68
CA ILE A 233 -5.86 -6.92 1.70
C ILE A 233 -6.54 -7.46 0.44
N ASP A 234 -6.04 -8.60 -0.03
CA ASP A 234 -6.55 -9.30 -1.20
C ASP A 234 -6.36 -10.80 -1.02
N THR A 235 -7.29 -11.58 -1.58
CA THR A 235 -7.37 -13.04 -1.44
C THR A 235 -7.92 -13.64 -2.71
N GLU A 236 -7.75 -14.95 -2.89
CA GLU A 236 -8.23 -15.67 -4.07
C GLU A 236 -7.61 -15.12 -5.37
N ILE A 237 -6.37 -14.66 -5.28
CA ILE A 237 -5.61 -14.16 -6.42
C ILE A 237 -4.65 -15.23 -6.95
N ASN A 238 -4.17 -15.05 -8.18
CA ASN A 238 -3.15 -15.88 -8.80
C ASN A 238 -2.12 -14.96 -9.46
N TYR A 239 -1.47 -14.12 -8.65
CA TYR A 239 -0.53 -13.12 -9.13
C TYR A 239 0.87 -13.73 -9.27
N GLU A 240 1.38 -13.78 -10.49
CA GLU A 240 2.65 -14.42 -10.83
C GLU A 240 3.77 -13.41 -11.05
N VAL A 241 4.93 -13.67 -10.45
CA VAL A 241 6.15 -12.87 -10.63
C VAL A 241 7.38 -13.77 -10.85
N PRO A 242 8.39 -13.32 -11.61
CA PRO A 242 9.51 -14.18 -12.05
C PRO A 242 10.61 -14.32 -10.98
N PHE A 243 10.25 -14.72 -9.76
CA PHE A 243 11.19 -14.91 -8.65
C PHE A 243 11.04 -16.28 -7.99
N GLY A 244 12.13 -16.84 -7.47
CA GLY A 244 12.11 -18.08 -6.70
C GLY A 244 12.29 -17.80 -5.20
N TYR A 245 11.44 -18.42 -4.36
CA TYR A 245 11.51 -18.35 -2.90
C TYR A 245 11.27 -19.73 -2.29
N GLY A 246 12.31 -20.53 -2.07
CA GLY A 246 12.16 -21.92 -1.61
C GLY A 246 11.68 -22.07 -0.16
N GLY A 247 12.25 -21.30 0.78
CA GLY A 247 11.90 -21.37 2.21
C GLY A 247 10.47 -20.92 2.57
N THR A 248 10.03 -21.25 3.79
CA THR A 248 8.67 -20.96 4.29
C THR A 248 8.39 -19.47 4.44
N ILE A 249 9.34 -18.67 4.91
CA ILE A 249 9.21 -17.22 5.01
C ILE A 249 10.51 -16.56 4.56
N HIS A 250 10.39 -15.44 3.83
CA HIS A 250 11.53 -14.63 3.39
C HIS A 250 11.22 -13.17 3.66
N LYS A 251 12.16 -12.47 4.29
CA LYS A 251 12.16 -11.00 4.31
C LYS A 251 12.70 -10.50 2.98
N ILE A 252 11.98 -9.60 2.33
CA ILE A 252 12.40 -8.99 1.05
C ILE A 252 13.01 -7.63 1.35
N GLU A 253 14.27 -7.44 0.95
CA GLU A 253 15.02 -6.20 1.19
C GLU A 253 15.40 -5.48 -0.11
N SER A 254 15.40 -6.19 -1.25
CA SER A 254 15.67 -5.61 -2.56
C SER A 254 14.49 -4.76 -3.02
N VAL A 255 14.75 -3.49 -3.32
CA VAL A 255 13.77 -2.52 -3.82
C VAL A 255 13.09 -3.03 -5.10
N ASP A 256 13.85 -3.56 -6.05
CA ASP A 256 13.27 -4.11 -7.30
C ASP A 256 12.27 -5.25 -7.04
N ARG A 257 12.60 -6.12 -6.08
CA ARG A 257 11.73 -7.24 -5.70
C ARG A 257 10.52 -6.74 -4.90
N ILE A 258 10.70 -5.77 -4.02
CA ILE A 258 9.60 -5.12 -3.30
C ILE A 258 8.64 -4.49 -4.30
N ASN A 259 9.15 -3.74 -5.27
CA ASN A 259 8.32 -3.13 -6.30
C ASN A 259 7.58 -4.17 -7.13
N ALA A 260 8.26 -5.21 -7.62
CA ALA A 260 7.61 -6.22 -8.43
C ALA A 260 6.55 -7.05 -7.66
N ILE A 261 6.73 -7.26 -6.35
CA ILE A 261 5.83 -8.07 -5.52
C ILE A 261 4.73 -7.22 -4.87
N PHE A 262 5.02 -5.99 -4.45
CA PHE A 262 4.16 -5.22 -3.56
C PHE A 262 3.78 -3.83 -4.09
N SER A 263 4.20 -3.40 -5.28
CA SER A 263 3.94 -2.03 -5.81
C SER A 263 2.49 -1.59 -5.67
N HIS A 264 1.54 -2.49 -5.95
CA HIS A 264 0.11 -2.18 -5.85
C HIS A 264 -0.29 -1.75 -4.43
N TYR A 265 0.31 -2.35 -3.39
CA TYR A 265 -0.07 -2.15 -1.99
C TYR A 265 0.95 -1.35 -1.17
N SER A 266 2.13 -1.06 -1.72
CA SER A 266 3.15 -0.27 -1.04
C SER A 266 2.77 1.20 -0.99
N ALA A 267 3.27 1.90 0.05
CA ALA A 267 3.09 3.34 0.19
C ALA A 267 3.89 4.15 -0.84
N GLU A 268 4.95 3.56 -1.43
CA GLU A 268 5.83 4.25 -2.38
C GLU A 268 5.19 4.47 -3.76
N ALA A 269 4.12 3.74 -4.08
CA ALA A 269 3.32 3.98 -5.28
C ALA A 269 2.31 5.14 -5.14
N ALA A 270 2.22 5.79 -3.98
CA ALA A 270 1.45 7.02 -3.82
C ALA A 270 2.27 8.22 -4.31
N THR A 271 1.89 8.77 -5.47
CA THR A 271 2.30 10.12 -5.87
C THR A 271 1.75 11.16 -4.89
N SER A 272 2.42 12.31 -4.84
CA SER A 272 2.33 13.42 -3.87
C SER A 272 0.97 14.11 -3.68
N GLU A 273 -0.16 13.52 -4.06
CA GLU A 273 -1.49 14.17 -4.05
C GLU A 273 -2.52 13.48 -3.13
N GLU A 274 -2.08 12.71 -2.14
CA GLU A 274 -2.96 12.14 -1.11
C GLU A 274 -2.60 12.69 0.27
N VAL A 275 -3.17 13.84 0.62
CA VAL A 275 -3.20 14.35 1.99
C VAL A 275 -4.64 14.79 2.28
N GLU A 276 -5.46 13.88 2.78
CA GLU A 276 -6.35 14.24 3.88
C GLU A 276 -5.68 13.74 5.14
N VAL A 277 -5.01 14.65 5.83
CA VAL A 277 -4.61 14.46 7.23
C VAL A 277 -5.38 15.52 7.99
N SER A 278 -6.50 15.11 8.59
CA SER A 278 -7.08 15.86 9.70
C SER A 278 -6.13 15.74 10.89
N ASP A 279 -5.85 16.87 11.52
CA ASP A 279 -5.10 16.95 12.77
C ASP A 279 -5.69 16.01 13.85
N VAL A 280 -4.77 15.36 14.59
CA VAL A 280 -4.82 14.89 15.99
C VAL A 280 -4.37 13.43 16.18
N THR A 281 -3.53 13.27 17.20
CA THR A 281 -2.88 12.06 17.72
C THR A 281 -3.86 11.07 18.37
N ASP A 282 -4.32 10.05 17.65
CA ASP A 282 -5.03 8.93 18.26
C ASP A 282 -4.57 7.55 17.74
N ILE A 283 -4.67 6.55 18.61
CA ILE A 283 -4.26 5.15 18.34
C ILE A 283 -5.07 4.57 17.16
N ASP A 284 -6.29 5.05 16.99
CA ASP A 284 -7.23 4.60 15.97
C ASP A 284 -6.77 4.94 14.54
N ASP A 285 -6.14 6.10 14.30
CA ASP A 285 -5.68 6.48 12.96
C ASP A 285 -4.44 5.69 12.50
N VAL A 286 -3.57 5.29 13.44
CA VAL A 286 -2.44 4.40 13.15
C VAL A 286 -2.95 3.01 12.74
N LEU A 287 -3.97 2.50 13.43
CA LEU A 287 -4.65 1.25 13.06
C LEU A 287 -5.36 1.38 11.70
N ILE A 288 -6.05 2.49 11.45
CA ILE A 288 -6.75 2.74 10.19
C ILE A 288 -5.77 2.78 9.03
N SER A 289 -4.68 3.56 9.12
CA SER A 289 -3.68 3.70 8.04
C SER A 289 -2.94 2.41 7.69
N ARG A 290 -2.88 1.45 8.64
CA ARG A 290 -2.29 0.11 8.46
C ARG A 290 -3.33 -0.96 8.17
N SER A 291 -4.61 -0.63 8.13
CA SER A 291 -5.67 -1.60 7.85
C SER A 291 -5.70 -2.01 6.38
N ALA A 292 -6.13 -3.24 6.12
CA ALA A 292 -6.39 -3.71 4.76
C ALA A 292 -7.34 -2.78 4.00
N ARG A 293 -8.40 -2.29 4.67
CA ARG A 293 -9.39 -1.38 4.09
C ARG A 293 -8.74 -0.08 3.60
N TYR A 294 -7.85 0.51 4.39
CA TYR A 294 -7.15 1.74 3.99
C TYR A 294 -6.19 1.48 2.83
N ILE A 295 -5.44 0.37 2.87
CA ILE A 295 -4.54 -0.01 1.77
C ILE A 295 -5.34 -0.20 0.47
N SER A 296 -6.41 -0.99 0.49
CA SER A 296 -7.27 -1.23 -0.68
C SER A 296 -7.95 0.05 -1.19
N ARG A 297 -8.33 0.97 -0.30
CA ARG A 297 -8.87 2.29 -0.68
C ARG A 297 -7.84 3.15 -1.40
N ARG A 298 -6.57 3.15 -0.96
CA ARG A 298 -5.51 3.88 -1.68
C ARG A 298 -5.30 3.33 -3.09
N VAL A 299 -5.33 2.00 -3.27
CA VAL A 299 -5.23 1.39 -4.60
C VAL A 299 -6.39 1.82 -5.49
N HIS A 300 -7.62 1.78 -4.97
CA HIS A 300 -8.81 2.26 -5.67
C HIS A 300 -8.67 3.72 -6.10
N ASN A 301 -8.32 4.61 -5.16
CA ASN A 301 -8.15 6.04 -5.43
C ASN A 301 -7.11 6.33 -6.51
N ARG A 302 -5.96 5.62 -6.50
CA ARG A 302 -4.92 5.79 -7.54
C ARG A 302 -5.43 5.42 -8.93
N ILE A 303 -6.13 4.28 -9.04
CA ILE A 303 -6.72 3.81 -10.29
C ILE A 303 -7.77 4.81 -10.78
N GLN A 304 -8.67 5.23 -9.90
CA GLN A 304 -9.73 6.18 -10.21
C GLN A 304 -9.16 7.53 -10.68
N LYS A 305 -8.13 8.06 -10.03
CA LYS A 305 -7.46 9.31 -10.45
C LYS A 305 -6.84 9.20 -11.85
N LYS A 306 -6.10 8.11 -12.11
CA LYS A 306 -5.52 7.84 -13.44
C LYS A 306 -6.60 7.76 -14.52
N LEU A 307 -7.65 6.98 -14.24
CA LEU A 307 -8.80 6.83 -15.12
C LEU A 307 -9.51 8.17 -15.37
N LEU A 308 -9.75 8.96 -14.32
CA LEU A 308 -10.39 10.28 -14.41
C LEU A 308 -9.61 11.22 -15.33
N HIS A 309 -8.28 11.24 -15.21
CA HIS A 309 -7.42 12.04 -16.07
C HIS A 309 -7.55 11.62 -17.54
N GLU A 310 -7.45 10.33 -17.84
CA GLU A 310 -7.58 9.84 -19.22
C GLU A 310 -8.97 10.09 -19.82
N LEU A 311 -10.03 9.83 -19.04
CA LEU A 311 -11.39 10.07 -19.50
C LEU A 311 -11.65 11.54 -19.78
N ARG A 312 -11.13 12.46 -18.95
CA ARG A 312 -11.25 13.90 -19.17
C ARG A 312 -10.49 14.36 -20.41
N ASN A 313 -9.32 13.79 -20.68
CA ASN A 313 -8.59 14.06 -21.91
C ASN A 313 -9.34 13.55 -23.13
N LYS A 314 -10.04 12.41 -23.01
CA LYS A 314 -10.77 11.77 -24.11
C LYS A 314 -12.12 12.41 -24.41
N TYR A 315 -12.93 12.72 -23.39
CA TYR A 315 -14.32 13.14 -23.53
C TYR A 315 -14.57 14.61 -23.12
N GLY A 316 -13.56 15.27 -22.55
CA GLY A 316 -13.68 16.63 -22.02
C GLY A 316 -14.12 16.67 -20.57
N ILE A 317 -13.70 17.72 -19.84
CA ILE A 317 -13.92 17.86 -18.39
C ILE A 317 -15.41 17.89 -18.03
N SER A 318 -16.24 18.55 -18.83
CA SER A 318 -17.68 18.69 -18.58
C SER A 318 -18.46 17.38 -18.72
N ALA A 319 -17.97 16.44 -19.54
CA ALA A 319 -18.62 15.16 -19.78
C ALA A 319 -18.31 14.12 -18.69
N VAL A 320 -17.28 14.33 -17.88
CA VAL A 320 -16.77 13.32 -16.92
C VAL A 320 -17.00 13.76 -15.49
N LYS A 321 -17.86 13.03 -14.78
CA LYS A 321 -18.33 13.34 -13.43
C LYS A 321 -17.89 12.24 -12.44
N PRO A 322 -16.90 12.49 -11.57
CA PRO A 322 -16.53 11.55 -10.52
C PRO A 322 -17.53 11.58 -9.36
N GLU A 323 -17.69 10.47 -8.65
CA GLU A 323 -18.40 10.36 -7.36
C GLU A 323 -19.85 10.90 -7.37
N VAL A 324 -20.59 10.63 -8.46
CA VAL A 324 -22.00 11.04 -8.57
C VAL A 324 -22.90 9.88 -8.20
N ASN A 325 -23.76 10.06 -7.19
CA ASN A 325 -24.70 9.03 -6.74
C ASN A 325 -24.03 7.67 -6.47
N TYR A 326 -22.87 7.69 -5.81
CA TYR A 326 -22.04 6.51 -5.50
C TYR A 326 -21.39 5.82 -6.72
N ILE A 327 -21.51 6.39 -7.92
CA ILE A 327 -20.78 5.94 -9.10
C ILE A 327 -19.36 6.52 -9.06
N ASP A 328 -18.34 5.66 -9.12
CA ASP A 328 -16.94 6.09 -9.07
C ASP A 328 -16.64 7.14 -10.16
N ILE A 329 -16.97 6.84 -11.44
CA ILE A 329 -16.92 7.81 -12.53
C ILE A 329 -18.06 7.59 -13.53
N LEU A 330 -18.82 8.65 -13.81
CA LEU A 330 -19.86 8.69 -14.84
C LEU A 330 -19.39 9.54 -16.03
N VAL A 331 -19.44 9.00 -17.24
CA VAL A 331 -19.29 9.77 -18.48
C VAL A 331 -20.66 9.99 -19.10
N GLU A 332 -20.98 11.25 -19.36
CA GLU A 332 -22.22 11.68 -20.00
C GLU A 332 -21.95 12.17 -21.42
N LEU A 333 -22.46 11.43 -22.40
CA LEU A 333 -22.44 11.80 -23.81
C LEU A 333 -23.86 12.16 -24.28
N GLU A 334 -24.00 12.55 -25.54
CA GLU A 334 -25.28 12.97 -26.12
C GLU A 334 -26.31 11.82 -26.11
N ASP A 335 -25.89 10.62 -26.50
CA ASP A 335 -26.73 9.44 -26.73
C ASP A 335 -26.59 8.35 -25.65
N LYS A 336 -25.54 8.41 -24.82
CA LYS A 336 -25.25 7.40 -23.81
C LYS A 336 -24.64 7.91 -22.51
N TYR A 337 -24.79 7.10 -21.47
CA TYR A 337 -23.99 7.14 -20.24
C TYR A 337 -23.01 5.98 -20.23
N ILE A 338 -21.81 6.20 -19.69
CA ILE A 338 -20.84 5.14 -19.41
C ILE A 338 -20.53 5.19 -17.90
N ILE A 339 -20.86 4.10 -17.21
CA ILE A 339 -20.61 3.92 -15.77
C ILE A 339 -19.29 3.18 -15.62
N PHE A 340 -18.33 3.79 -14.95
CA PHE A 340 -17.07 3.14 -14.57
C PHE A 340 -17.11 2.83 -13.08
N GLU A 341 -16.84 1.57 -12.76
CA GLU A 341 -16.73 1.06 -11.39
C GLU A 341 -15.33 0.53 -11.15
N VAL A 342 -14.61 1.15 -10.22
CA VAL A 342 -13.22 0.85 -9.89
C VAL A 342 -13.15 -0.14 -8.74
N LYS A 343 -12.20 -1.07 -8.84
CA LYS A 343 -11.89 -2.08 -7.82
C LYS A 343 -10.39 -2.23 -7.64
N SER A 344 -9.96 -2.65 -6.45
CA SER A 344 -8.54 -2.69 -6.05
C SER A 344 -7.94 -4.09 -5.98
N SER A 345 -8.72 -5.15 -6.21
CA SER A 345 -8.20 -6.52 -6.24
C SER A 345 -7.33 -6.76 -7.47
N LEU A 346 -6.22 -7.49 -7.31
CA LEU A 346 -5.39 -7.95 -8.42
C LEU A 346 -6.07 -9.00 -9.31
N SER A 347 -7.18 -9.58 -8.86
CA SER A 347 -7.99 -10.50 -9.66
C SER A 347 -9.09 -9.73 -10.41
N ALA A 348 -8.99 -9.71 -11.74
CA ALA A 348 -10.03 -9.14 -12.61
C ALA A 348 -11.39 -9.82 -12.40
N GLU A 349 -11.41 -11.15 -12.16
CA GLU A 349 -12.64 -11.89 -11.87
C GLU A 349 -13.30 -11.41 -10.58
N ARG A 350 -12.49 -11.17 -9.55
CA ARG A 350 -12.97 -10.62 -8.28
C ARG A 350 -13.47 -9.19 -8.45
N CYS A 351 -12.77 -8.35 -9.21
CA CYS A 351 -13.24 -7.01 -9.56
C CYS A 351 -14.64 -7.06 -10.20
N ILE A 352 -14.84 -7.94 -11.20
CA ILE A 352 -16.16 -8.10 -11.85
C ILE A 352 -17.20 -8.57 -10.84
N ARG A 353 -16.91 -9.60 -10.06
CA ARG A 353 -17.84 -10.16 -9.07
C ARG A 353 -18.28 -9.12 -8.05
N GLU A 354 -17.37 -8.30 -7.55
CA GLU A 354 -17.66 -7.23 -6.59
C GLU A 354 -18.40 -6.04 -7.22
N ALA A 355 -18.09 -5.70 -8.47
CA ALA A 355 -18.67 -4.56 -9.17
C ALA A 355 -20.09 -4.84 -9.72
N LEU A 356 -20.40 -6.09 -10.09
CA LEU A 356 -21.60 -6.41 -10.87
C LEU A 356 -22.91 -5.96 -10.21
N GLY A 357 -23.06 -6.16 -8.90
CA GLY A 357 -24.26 -5.71 -8.18
C GLY A 357 -24.40 -4.17 -8.15
N GLN A 358 -23.27 -3.47 -7.99
CA GLN A 358 -23.21 -2.01 -7.91
C GLN A 358 -23.58 -1.36 -9.24
N ILE A 359 -22.92 -1.78 -10.34
CA ILE A 359 -23.17 -1.22 -11.67
C ILE A 359 -24.61 -1.46 -12.13
N LEU A 360 -25.20 -2.63 -11.82
CA LEU A 360 -26.59 -2.94 -12.14
C LEU A 360 -27.56 -2.03 -11.38
N GLN A 361 -27.29 -1.79 -10.08
CA GLN A 361 -28.07 -0.85 -9.28
C GLN A 361 -28.00 0.56 -9.85
N TYR A 362 -26.80 1.05 -10.16
CA TYR A 362 -26.58 2.39 -10.70
C TYR A 362 -27.28 2.60 -12.04
N GLY A 363 -27.14 1.62 -12.94
CA GLY A 363 -27.80 1.65 -14.24
C GLY A 363 -29.33 1.64 -14.12
N SER A 364 -29.88 0.84 -13.21
CA SER A 364 -31.31 0.82 -12.91
C SER A 364 -31.81 2.19 -12.47
N GLU A 365 -31.12 2.86 -11.54
CA GLU A 365 -31.50 4.20 -11.09
C GLU A 365 -31.40 5.25 -12.20
N LEU A 366 -30.31 5.23 -12.98
CA LEU A 366 -30.14 6.16 -14.12
C LEU A 366 -31.22 5.99 -15.17
N SER A 367 -31.56 4.74 -15.52
CA SER A 367 -32.56 4.41 -16.54
C SER A 367 -33.97 4.97 -16.25
N LYS A 368 -34.29 5.25 -14.97
CA LYS A 368 -35.57 5.87 -14.59
C LYS A 368 -35.65 7.34 -14.99
N THR A 369 -34.51 7.97 -15.27
CA THR A 369 -34.38 9.43 -15.47
C THR A 369 -33.97 9.80 -16.89
N THR A 370 -33.67 8.82 -17.75
CA THR A 370 -33.09 9.05 -19.06
C THR A 370 -33.46 7.96 -20.06
N ASN A 371 -33.50 8.31 -21.35
CA ASN A 371 -33.61 7.37 -22.46
C ASN A 371 -32.26 7.04 -23.11
N LYS A 372 -31.15 7.57 -22.57
CA LYS A 372 -29.80 7.30 -23.06
C LYS A 372 -29.43 5.83 -22.85
N THR A 373 -28.65 5.26 -23.77
CA THR A 373 -28.08 3.92 -23.58
C THR A 373 -27.11 3.94 -22.40
N ILE A 374 -27.03 2.88 -21.60
CA ILE A 374 -26.12 2.78 -20.47
C ILE A 374 -25.09 1.69 -20.75
N GLU A 375 -23.81 2.07 -20.80
CA GLU A 375 -22.66 1.17 -20.88
C GLU A 375 -22.02 1.01 -19.51
N TYR A 376 -21.48 -0.18 -19.24
CA TYR A 376 -20.88 -0.51 -17.95
C TYR A 376 -19.44 -0.94 -18.15
N VAL A 377 -18.54 -0.38 -17.34
CA VAL A 377 -17.11 -0.66 -17.39
C VAL A 377 -16.61 -0.97 -16.00
N VAL A 378 -16.12 -2.19 -15.78
CA VAL A 378 -15.40 -2.54 -14.57
C VAL A 378 -13.92 -2.24 -14.78
N VAL A 379 -13.30 -1.59 -13.79
CA VAL A 379 -11.90 -1.19 -13.85
C VAL A 379 -11.12 -1.84 -12.70
N GLY A 380 -10.07 -2.59 -13.04
CA GLY A 380 -9.17 -3.18 -12.06
C GLY A 380 -7.69 -2.86 -12.34
N PRO A 381 -6.78 -3.34 -11.48
CA PRO A 381 -5.33 -3.09 -11.60
C PRO A 381 -4.62 -3.94 -12.66
N ASN A 382 -5.19 -5.10 -13.03
CA ASN A 382 -4.55 -6.09 -13.92
C ASN A 382 -5.41 -6.44 -15.12
N THR A 383 -4.76 -6.98 -16.16
CA THR A 383 -5.42 -7.53 -17.34
C THR A 383 -6.39 -8.65 -16.97
N ILE A 384 -7.40 -8.83 -17.80
CA ILE A 384 -8.35 -9.93 -17.69
C ILE A 384 -7.94 -11.11 -18.57
N ASP A 385 -8.31 -12.32 -18.16
CA ASP A 385 -8.34 -13.47 -19.06
C ASP A 385 -9.62 -13.39 -19.93
N ASP A 386 -9.45 -13.22 -21.23
CA ASP A 386 -10.54 -13.15 -22.20
C ASP A 386 -10.81 -14.46 -22.94
N SER A 387 -10.19 -15.56 -22.48
CA SER A 387 -10.41 -16.90 -23.02
C SER A 387 -11.90 -17.29 -22.97
N ALA A 388 -12.32 -18.13 -23.91
CA ALA A 388 -13.73 -18.53 -24.03
C ALA A 388 -14.31 -19.20 -22.77
N GLU A 389 -13.44 -19.80 -21.94
CA GLU A 389 -13.81 -20.48 -20.70
C GLU A 389 -13.72 -19.56 -19.46
N SER A 390 -13.34 -18.29 -19.64
CA SER A 390 -13.11 -17.37 -18.53
C SER A 390 -14.42 -16.92 -17.88
N TYR A 391 -14.35 -16.58 -16.58
CA TYR A 391 -15.49 -16.02 -15.85
C TYR A 391 -16.04 -14.75 -16.52
N TYR A 392 -15.17 -13.93 -17.12
CA TYR A 392 -15.59 -12.74 -17.85
C TYR A 392 -16.46 -13.06 -19.05
N LYS A 393 -16.04 -14.02 -19.89
CA LYS A 393 -16.84 -14.44 -21.05
C LYS A 393 -18.16 -15.02 -20.62
N PHE A 394 -18.15 -15.89 -19.61
CA PHE A 394 -19.38 -16.40 -19.01
C PHE A 394 -20.32 -15.26 -18.60
N VAL A 395 -19.82 -14.26 -17.87
CA VAL A 395 -20.64 -13.13 -17.42
C VAL A 395 -21.19 -12.34 -18.62
N VAL A 396 -20.35 -11.87 -19.54
CA VAL A 396 -20.76 -11.03 -20.68
C VAL A 396 -21.74 -11.74 -21.60
N GLU A 397 -21.60 -13.05 -21.81
CA GLU A 397 -22.51 -13.82 -22.66
C GLU A 397 -23.86 -14.11 -22.00
N ASN A 398 -23.92 -14.14 -20.67
CA ASN A 398 -25.14 -14.47 -19.92
C ASN A 398 -25.87 -13.25 -19.35
N ILE A 399 -25.25 -12.06 -19.35
CA ILE A 399 -25.91 -10.82 -18.94
C ILE A 399 -26.32 -10.02 -20.18
N SER A 400 -27.58 -9.61 -20.26
CA SER A 400 -28.11 -8.81 -21.37
C SER A 400 -27.78 -7.32 -21.25
N ILE A 401 -26.57 -6.98 -20.80
CA ILE A 401 -26.11 -5.59 -20.65
C ILE A 401 -24.74 -5.37 -21.32
N PRO A 402 -24.45 -4.17 -21.86
CA PRO A 402 -23.17 -3.84 -22.47
C PRO A 402 -22.08 -3.65 -21.41
N LEU A 403 -21.60 -4.77 -20.85
CA LEU A 403 -20.50 -4.82 -19.89
C LEU A 403 -19.15 -4.97 -20.60
N SER A 404 -18.16 -4.22 -20.13
CA SER A 404 -16.76 -4.39 -20.51
C SER A 404 -15.83 -4.30 -19.28
N TYR A 405 -14.59 -4.75 -19.46
CA TYR A 405 -13.53 -4.61 -18.46
C TYR A 405 -12.33 -3.86 -19.05
N THR A 406 -11.71 -2.99 -18.25
CA THR A 406 -10.41 -2.38 -18.58
C THR A 406 -9.51 -2.38 -17.34
N PHE A 407 -8.21 -2.11 -17.54
CA PHE A 407 -7.25 -2.11 -16.45
C PHE A 407 -6.32 -0.90 -16.46
N PHE A 408 -5.88 -0.51 -15.27
CA PHE A 408 -4.91 0.54 -15.04
C PHE A 408 -3.96 0.10 -13.95
N SER A 409 -2.67 -0.02 -14.29
CA SER A 409 -1.66 -0.32 -13.27
C SER A 409 -1.61 0.82 -12.25
N ALA A 410 -1.87 0.48 -10.98
CA ALA A 410 -1.87 1.41 -9.84
C ALA A 410 -0.54 2.16 -9.69
#